data_AF-X6NSH4-F1
#
_entry.id   AF-X6NSH4-F1
#
_cell.length_a   1.000
_cell.length_b   1.000
_cell.length_c   1.000
_cell.angle_alpha   90.00
_cell.angle_beta   90.00
_cell.angle_gamma   90.00
#
_symmetry.space_group_name_H-M   'P 1'
#
loop_
_entity.id
_entity.type
_entity.pdbx_description
1 polymer ?
#
loop_
_entity_poly.entity_id
_entity_poly.type
_entity_poly.pdbx_seq_one_letter_code
_entity_poly.pdbx_strand_id
1 'polypeptide(L)'
;NNNNNNNNNNNNNDANNILKSKYNVTVTACGSFTHMGGNRYRVMSAYQTWSLNNLAQMYDRRYRLRKCALELYFKDDTSWLFQFFDESLRNRVFESILQLKPPHLLRSASIRKPHQVIENTKLHWKWCRREISNFEYLMRLNILAGRTFNDLTQYPVVPWVLKDYTSSQINLKDPSIYRDLTKPVGALNAERLEKFLDRYNTMMEGCDKNDPTNPSNFMYGTHYSTIGIVLYYLIRIEPFTTYNKRMQGGKFDHPDRLFHSITECFEGCLNSTGDVKELIPEFYYLPEFLTNRNKLDLGKRQSGDLISDVKLPLWSSGSARTFNHILSILLYLFENNNNNNNNNNNNKYMYIYIFIIIIIIITINYKRTMRRALESEYVSENLHHWIDLIFGYKQRLPEAEKCHNLFHPYTYEGNVDIDAVKDETQKKAILEQIDSFGQTPSQLFFKPHPKRLTKEE
;
A
#
# COMPACT_ATOMS: atom_id res chain seq x y z
N ASN A 1 64.90 2.86 -16.00
CA ASN A 1 65.63 2.36 -17.17
C ASN A 1 65.91 0.88 -17.01
N ASN A 2 65.34 0.11 -17.95
CA ASN A 2 65.59 -1.27 -18.40
C ASN A 2 65.25 -2.41 -17.41
N ASN A 3 64.10 -3.12 -17.55
CA ASN A 3 63.64 -4.06 -18.62
C ASN A 3 64.67 -5.16 -18.93
N ASN A 4 64.35 -6.45 -19.07
CA ASN A 4 63.13 -7.23 -19.01
C ASN A 4 63.58 -8.70 -18.90
N ASN A 5 62.99 -9.50 -18.00
CA ASN A 5 63.15 -10.96 -18.01
C ASN A 5 61.89 -11.61 -18.58
N ASN A 6 62.08 -12.36 -19.66
CA ASN A 6 61.15 -13.38 -20.14
C ASN A 6 61.12 -14.56 -19.17
N ASN A 7 59.93 -15.05 -18.83
CA ASN A 7 59.70 -16.47 -18.68
C ASN A 7 58.25 -16.83 -19.00
N ASN A 8 58.14 -17.89 -19.79
CA ASN A 8 56.96 -18.40 -20.48
C ASN A 8 56.04 -19.24 -19.57
N ASN A 9 54.77 -19.32 -20.01
CA ASN A 9 53.84 -20.46 -19.94
C ASN A 9 53.20 -20.83 -18.59
N ASN A 10 51.91 -20.47 -18.41
CA ASN A 10 50.76 -21.32 -18.80
C ASN A 10 49.48 -21.00 -17.97
N ASN A 11 48.42 -20.65 -18.71
CA ASN A 11 47.00 -20.97 -18.50
C ASN A 11 46.39 -20.88 -17.09
N ASN A 12 45.62 -19.80 -16.87
CA ASN A 12 44.20 -19.84 -16.46
C ASN A 12 43.72 -18.42 -16.19
N ASN A 13 43.30 -17.67 -17.22
CA ASN A 13 42.80 -16.30 -17.03
C ASN A 13 41.60 -15.91 -17.91
N ASP A 14 40.79 -16.87 -18.35
CA ASP A 14 39.62 -16.61 -19.21
C ASP A 14 38.28 -17.07 -18.62
N ALA A 15 37.97 -16.71 -17.36
CA ALA A 15 36.68 -17.07 -16.78
C ALA A 15 36.01 -16.01 -15.88
N ASN A 16 36.45 -14.74 -15.85
CA ASN A 16 35.86 -13.77 -14.90
C ASN A 16 35.70 -12.33 -15.40
N ASN A 17 35.50 -12.13 -16.71
CA ASN A 17 35.03 -10.84 -17.23
C ASN A 17 33.61 -10.96 -17.80
N ILE A 18 32.66 -11.36 -16.95
CA ILE A 18 31.26 -11.01 -17.20
C ILE A 18 31.15 -9.51 -16.89
N LEU A 19 31.00 -8.70 -17.94
CA LEU A 19 30.55 -7.32 -17.86
C LEU A 19 29.27 -7.25 -17.01
N LYS A 20 29.44 -7.03 -15.70
CA LYS A 20 28.34 -6.82 -14.76
C LYS A 20 27.70 -5.49 -15.08
N SER A 21 26.68 -5.51 -15.92
CA SER A 21 25.77 -4.39 -16.13
C SER A 21 25.17 -4.00 -14.78
N LYS A 22 25.57 -2.82 -14.27
CA LYS A 22 25.05 -2.23 -13.04
C LYS A 22 23.63 -1.74 -13.31
N TYR A 23 22.65 -2.63 -13.22
CA TYR A 23 21.27 -2.19 -13.13
C TYR A 23 20.98 -1.75 -11.70
N ASN A 24 20.37 -0.57 -11.61
CA ASN A 24 19.95 0.07 -10.40
C ASN A 24 18.50 -0.35 -10.11
N VAL A 25 18.28 -1.15 -9.07
CA VAL A 25 16.93 -1.52 -8.62
C VAL A 25 16.51 -0.58 -7.51
N THR A 26 15.31 0.00 -7.63
CA THR A 26 14.72 0.83 -6.58
C THR A 26 13.88 -0.05 -5.65
N VAL A 27 14.31 -0.19 -4.39
CA VAL A 27 13.61 -1.00 -3.39
C VAL A 27 12.92 -0.10 -2.37
N THR A 28 11.68 -0.42 -2.01
CA THR A 28 10.96 0.22 -0.91
C THR A 28 11.49 -0.35 0.41
N ALA A 29 12.34 0.38 1.12
CA ALA A 29 12.76 -0.02 2.46
C ALA A 29 11.60 0.18 3.44
N CYS A 30 10.85 -0.89 3.73
CA CYS A 30 9.90 -0.85 4.81
C CYS A 30 10.61 -1.18 6.12
N GLY A 31 10.69 -0.20 7.00
CA GLY A 31 11.38 -0.40 8.27
C GLY A 31 10.79 -1.54 9.08
N SER A 32 11.66 -2.16 9.87
CA SER A 32 11.32 -3.22 10.80
C SER A 32 10.12 -2.81 11.67
N PHE A 33 9.52 -3.77 12.39
CA PHE A 33 8.41 -3.52 13.35
C PHE A 33 8.66 -2.37 14.34
N THR A 34 9.89 -1.90 14.46
CA THR A 34 10.32 -0.80 15.33
C THR A 34 10.30 0.58 14.66
N HIS A 35 10.36 0.68 13.33
CA HIS A 35 10.50 1.94 12.59
C HIS A 35 9.60 1.96 11.33
N MET A 36 8.29 1.90 11.54
CA MET A 36 7.32 2.01 10.43
C MET A 36 7.17 3.48 10.01
N GLY A 37 7.93 3.89 8.98
CA GLY A 37 7.84 5.24 8.41
C GLY A 37 9.09 5.80 7.72
N GLY A 38 10.04 4.96 7.31
CA GLY A 38 11.24 5.41 6.59
C GLY A 38 11.04 5.50 5.08
N ASN A 39 11.14 6.69 4.50
CA ASN A 39 11.21 6.87 3.05
C ASN A 39 12.62 6.57 2.56
N ARG A 40 12.90 5.36 2.09
CA ARG A 40 14.13 5.10 1.34
C ARG A 40 13.86 4.21 0.14
N TYR A 41 13.54 4.86 -0.97
CA TYR A 41 13.77 4.30 -2.30
C TYR A 41 15.28 4.30 -2.53
N ARG A 42 15.93 3.14 -2.43
CA ARG A 42 17.37 3.02 -2.69
C ARG A 42 17.61 2.35 -4.01
N VAL A 43 18.50 2.95 -4.80
CA VAL A 43 19.12 2.37 -5.98
C VAL A 43 20.18 1.36 -5.53
N MET A 44 20.05 0.10 -5.93
CA MET A 44 20.93 -0.99 -5.53
C MET A 44 21.40 -1.85 -6.72
N SER A 45 22.55 -2.53 -6.54
CA SER A 45 23.13 -3.46 -7.51
C SER A 45 22.23 -4.69 -7.73
N ALA A 46 22.18 -5.18 -8.98
CA ALA A 46 21.50 -6.42 -9.35
C ALA A 46 22.05 -7.67 -8.62
N TYR A 47 23.33 -7.65 -8.25
CA TYR A 47 23.93 -8.65 -7.37
C TYR A 47 24.06 -8.07 -5.98
N GLN A 48 23.42 -8.73 -5.02
CA GLN A 48 23.44 -8.33 -3.63
C GLN A 48 23.77 -9.53 -2.74
N THR A 49 24.51 -9.27 -1.67
CA THR A 49 24.75 -10.25 -0.61
C THR A 49 24.07 -9.77 0.67
N TRP A 50 23.39 -10.68 1.36
CA TRP A 50 22.69 -10.38 2.60
C TRP A 50 23.38 -11.09 3.75
N SER A 51 23.98 -10.31 4.66
CA SER A 51 24.60 -10.88 5.85
C SER A 51 23.54 -11.38 6.82
N LEU A 52 23.57 -12.67 7.15
CA LEU A 52 22.68 -13.25 8.16
C LEU A 52 22.89 -12.64 9.55
N ASN A 53 24.07 -12.07 9.83
CA ASN A 53 24.28 -11.32 11.05
C ASN A 53 23.29 -10.16 11.17
N ASN A 54 22.88 -9.54 10.06
CA ASN A 54 21.92 -8.45 10.09
C ASN A 54 20.46 -8.91 10.02
N LEU A 55 20.19 -10.21 9.88
CA LEU A 55 18.83 -10.73 9.79
C LEU A 55 18.13 -10.58 11.15
N ALA A 56 17.02 -9.84 11.15
CA ALA A 56 16.23 -9.57 12.34
C ALA A 56 14.96 -10.44 12.39
N GLN A 57 14.32 -10.68 11.23
CA GLN A 57 13.06 -11.42 11.13
C GLN A 57 12.94 -12.14 9.80
N MET A 58 12.12 -13.20 9.78
CA MET A 58 11.93 -14.04 8.61
C MET A 58 10.49 -14.55 8.56
N TYR A 59 9.81 -14.32 7.45
CA TYR A 59 8.40 -14.69 7.33
C TYR A 59 8.12 -15.52 6.09
N ASP A 60 7.35 -16.56 6.27
CA ASP A 60 6.68 -17.23 5.16
C ASP A 60 5.77 -16.23 4.43
N ARG A 61 5.87 -16.24 3.11
CA ARG A 61 5.10 -15.39 2.21
C ARG A 61 4.43 -16.22 1.13
N ARG A 62 3.48 -15.57 0.50
CA ARG A 62 2.82 -16.08 -0.70
C ARG A 62 3.33 -15.30 -1.90
N TYR A 63 3.33 -15.94 -3.05
CA TYR A 63 3.47 -15.28 -4.34
C TYR A 63 2.43 -15.87 -5.29
N ARG A 64 1.56 -15.02 -5.84
CA ARG A 64 0.38 -15.45 -6.63
C ARG A 64 -0.45 -16.49 -5.87
N LEU A 65 -0.78 -16.17 -4.61
CA LEU A 65 -1.51 -17.04 -3.66
C LEU A 65 -0.85 -18.39 -3.31
N ARG A 66 0.33 -18.72 -3.83
CA ARG A 66 1.08 -19.95 -3.51
C ARG A 66 2.06 -19.72 -2.38
N LYS A 67 2.20 -20.67 -1.46
CA LYS A 67 3.12 -20.61 -0.30
C LYS A 67 4.58 -20.87 -0.66
N CYS A 68 5.05 -20.28 -1.75
CA CYS A 68 6.39 -20.49 -2.31
C CYS A 68 7.32 -19.29 -2.12
N ALA A 69 7.06 -18.39 -1.17
CA ALA A 69 7.90 -17.22 -0.94
C ALA A 69 8.37 -17.07 0.52
N LEU A 70 9.45 -16.33 0.69
CA LEU A 70 10.08 -15.99 1.97
C LEU A 70 10.47 -14.52 1.96
N GLU A 71 10.15 -13.78 3.02
CA GLU A 71 10.64 -12.41 3.19
C GLU A 71 11.55 -12.28 4.40
N LEU A 72 12.72 -11.68 4.15
CA LEU A 72 13.77 -11.46 5.13
C LEU A 72 13.82 -9.98 5.49
N TYR A 73 13.80 -9.66 6.79
CA TYR A 73 13.90 -8.29 7.30
C TYR A 73 15.21 -8.12 8.06
N PHE A 74 15.91 -7.02 7.80
CA PHE A 74 17.24 -6.75 8.31
C PHE A 74 17.23 -5.60 9.33
N LYS A 75 18.27 -5.53 10.15
CA LYS A 75 18.47 -4.48 11.17
C LYS A 75 18.54 -3.06 10.59
N ASP A 76 18.85 -2.93 9.31
CA ASP A 76 18.93 -1.64 8.61
C ASP A 76 17.59 -1.20 8.00
N ASP A 77 16.49 -1.83 8.43
CA ASP A 77 15.13 -1.50 8.02
C ASP A 77 14.85 -1.81 6.53
N THR A 78 15.67 -2.65 5.89
CA THR A 78 15.37 -3.21 4.57
C THR A 78 14.69 -4.57 4.69
N SER A 79 13.84 -4.89 3.71
CA SER A 79 13.25 -6.22 3.55
C SER A 79 13.36 -6.71 2.12
N TRP A 80 13.45 -8.03 1.94
CA TRP A 80 13.64 -8.66 0.64
C TRP A 80 12.76 -9.89 0.51
N LEU A 81 11.94 -9.91 -0.54
CA LEU A 81 11.07 -11.03 -0.89
C LEU A 81 11.77 -11.95 -1.89
N PHE A 82 11.84 -13.24 -1.55
CA PHE A 82 12.38 -14.29 -2.39
C PHE A 82 11.28 -15.27 -2.75
N GLN A 83 11.05 -15.46 -4.05
CA GLN A 83 10.18 -16.51 -4.57
C GLN A 83 11.00 -17.76 -4.88
N PHE A 84 10.44 -18.94 -4.58
CA PHE A 84 10.99 -20.25 -4.88
C PHE A 84 10.07 -21.00 -5.85
N PHE A 85 10.58 -22.11 -6.40
CA PHE A 85 9.81 -22.97 -7.30
C PHE A 85 8.56 -23.54 -6.63
N ASP A 86 8.69 -24.03 -5.40
CA ASP A 86 7.62 -24.67 -4.64
C ASP A 86 7.77 -24.43 -3.13
N GLU A 87 6.75 -24.84 -2.38
CA GLU A 87 6.73 -24.74 -0.92
C GLU A 87 7.81 -25.61 -0.25
N SER A 88 8.18 -26.75 -0.84
CA SER A 88 9.18 -27.67 -0.28
C SER A 88 10.58 -27.06 -0.28
N LEU A 89 11.01 -26.46 -1.40
CA LEU A 89 12.27 -25.74 -1.51
C LEU A 89 12.30 -24.52 -0.59
N ARG A 90 11.21 -23.73 -0.55
CA ARG A 90 11.09 -22.62 0.41
C ARG A 90 11.32 -23.10 1.84
N ASN A 91 10.66 -24.19 2.23
CA ASN A 91 10.79 -24.76 3.58
C ASN A 91 12.23 -25.22 3.86
N ARG A 92 12.90 -25.89 2.91
CA ARG A 92 14.32 -26.27 3.07
C ARG A 92 15.23 -25.06 3.27
N VAL A 93 15.03 -23.99 2.52
CA VAL A 93 15.81 -22.74 2.67
C VAL A 93 15.54 -22.08 4.02
N PHE A 94 14.27 -22.01 4.44
CA PHE A 94 13.87 -21.49 5.74
C PHE A 94 14.58 -22.23 6.88
N GLU A 95 14.50 -23.57 6.90
CA GLU A 95 15.14 -24.39 7.94
C GLU A 95 16.67 -24.29 7.90
N SER A 96 17.27 -24.20 6.70
CA SER A 96 18.72 -24.01 6.56
C SER A 96 19.19 -22.68 7.18
N ILE A 97 18.45 -21.59 6.97
CA ILE A 97 18.75 -20.29 7.60
C ILE A 97 18.63 -20.39 9.12
N LEU A 98 17.60 -21.07 9.65
CA LEU A 98 17.45 -21.26 11.10
C LEU A 98 18.58 -22.06 11.72
N GLN A 99 19.07 -23.10 11.03
CA GLN A 99 20.19 -23.93 11.50
C GLN A 99 21.50 -23.15 11.62
N LEU A 100 21.68 -22.10 10.83
CA LEU A 100 22.82 -21.18 10.93
C LEU A 100 22.76 -20.26 12.15
N LYS A 101 21.65 -20.29 12.92
CA LYS A 101 21.42 -19.51 14.15
C LYS A 101 21.83 -18.03 14.03
N PRO A 102 21.19 -17.26 13.12
CA PRO A 102 21.52 -15.85 12.96
C PRO A 102 21.37 -15.10 14.30
N PRO A 103 22.38 -14.35 14.75
CA PRO A 103 22.49 -13.88 16.14
C PRO A 103 21.39 -12.89 16.56
N HIS A 104 20.76 -12.23 15.59
CA HIS A 104 19.76 -11.19 15.81
C HIS A 104 18.35 -11.59 15.36
N LEU A 105 18.15 -12.83 14.92
CA LEU A 105 16.85 -13.32 14.54
C LEU A 105 15.98 -13.49 15.79
N LEU A 106 14.90 -12.71 15.87
CA LEU A 106 13.98 -12.78 17.01
C LEU A 106 13.31 -14.16 17.04
N ARG A 107 13.38 -14.85 18.19
CA ARG A 107 12.72 -16.16 18.39
C ARG A 107 11.22 -16.15 18.06
N SER A 108 10.53 -15.04 18.34
CA SER A 108 9.11 -14.85 18.00
C SER A 108 8.86 -14.50 16.53
N ALA A 109 9.91 -14.16 15.77
CA ALA A 109 9.82 -13.76 14.36
C ALA A 109 10.29 -14.85 13.40
N SER A 110 10.48 -16.08 13.88
CA SER A 110 10.67 -17.31 13.08
C SER A 110 9.40 -18.15 13.00
N ILE A 111 8.24 -17.56 13.29
CA ILE A 111 6.98 -18.27 13.39
C ILE A 111 6.33 -18.35 12.00
N ARG A 112 6.19 -19.56 11.46
CA ARG A 112 5.52 -19.87 10.18
C ARG A 112 4.03 -19.51 10.15
N LYS A 113 3.40 -19.37 11.32
CA LYS A 113 1.95 -19.16 11.46
C LYS A 113 1.64 -17.79 12.08
N PRO A 114 1.10 -16.82 11.31
CA PRO A 114 0.75 -15.48 11.82
C PRO A 114 -0.09 -15.48 13.10
N HIS A 115 -1.06 -16.39 13.21
CA HIS A 115 -1.89 -16.58 14.40
C HIS A 115 -1.07 -16.80 15.68
N GLN A 116 -0.01 -17.60 15.61
CA GLN A 116 0.87 -17.85 16.74
C GLN A 116 1.69 -16.61 17.12
N VAL A 117 2.11 -15.80 16.14
CA VAL A 117 2.78 -14.51 16.42
C VAL A 117 1.84 -13.58 17.19
N ILE A 118 0.60 -13.45 16.73
CA ILE A 118 -0.41 -12.59 17.35
C ILE A 118 -0.66 -13.01 18.79
N GLU A 119 -0.85 -14.31 19.02
CA GLU A 119 -1.08 -14.86 20.36
C GLU A 119 0.12 -14.70 21.29
N ASN A 120 1.32 -15.06 20.83
CA ASN A 120 2.51 -15.02 21.67
C ASN A 120 2.93 -13.59 22.02
N THR A 121 2.77 -12.65 21.09
CA THR A 121 3.12 -11.24 21.31
C THR A 121 1.99 -10.44 21.97
N LYS A 122 0.79 -11.04 22.07
CA LYS A 122 -0.46 -10.40 22.50
C LYS A 122 -0.72 -9.10 21.75
N LEU A 123 -0.43 -9.09 20.45
CA LEU A 123 -0.42 -7.88 19.63
C LEU A 123 -1.77 -7.13 19.65
N HIS A 124 -2.88 -7.87 19.52
CA HIS A 124 -4.22 -7.30 19.55
C HIS A 124 -4.52 -6.65 20.92
N TRP A 125 -4.07 -7.25 22.02
CA TRP A 125 -4.22 -6.66 23.36
C TRP A 125 -3.37 -5.41 23.57
N LYS A 126 -2.15 -5.35 23.01
CA LYS A 126 -1.34 -4.13 23.03
C LYS A 126 -2.06 -2.98 22.35
N TRP A 127 -2.71 -3.25 21.21
CA TRP A 127 -3.53 -2.26 20.53
C TRP A 127 -4.76 -1.88 21.36
N CYS A 128 -5.49 -2.87 21.90
CA CYS A 128 -6.65 -2.65 22.76
C CYS A 128 -6.32 -1.75 23.96
N ARG A 129 -5.18 -1.97 24.61
CA ARG A 129 -4.67 -1.19 25.75
C ARG A 129 -3.91 0.09 25.35
N ARG A 130 -3.99 0.49 24.08
CA ARG A 130 -3.38 1.71 23.53
C ARG A 130 -1.84 1.79 23.67
N GLU A 131 -1.16 0.66 23.86
CA GLU A 131 0.31 0.59 23.86
C GLU A 131 0.91 0.85 22.47
N ILE A 132 0.12 0.62 21.41
CA ILE A 132 0.47 0.90 20.02
C ILE A 132 -0.66 1.65 19.32
N SER A 133 -0.31 2.48 18.32
CA SER A 133 -1.27 3.31 17.57
C SER A 133 -2.16 2.50 16.63
N ASN A 134 -3.25 3.08 16.12
CA ASN A 134 -4.10 2.44 15.10
C ASN A 134 -3.30 2.12 13.84
N PHE A 135 -2.53 3.10 13.34
CA PHE A 135 -1.69 2.89 12.17
C PHE A 135 -0.63 1.82 12.39
N GLU A 136 0.04 1.83 13.55
CA GLU A 136 1.03 0.80 13.85
C GLU A 136 0.40 -0.59 13.88
N TYR A 137 -0.78 -0.72 14.50
CA TYR A 137 -1.49 -1.99 14.53
C TYR A 137 -1.88 -2.47 13.13
N LEU A 138 -2.45 -1.58 12.30
CA LEU A 138 -2.81 -1.87 10.91
C LEU A 138 -1.61 -2.34 10.08
N MET A 139 -0.46 -1.68 10.22
CA MET A 139 0.75 -2.06 9.50
C MET A 139 1.26 -3.44 9.94
N ARG A 140 1.21 -3.74 11.24
CA ARG A 140 1.58 -5.06 11.76
C ARG A 140 0.63 -6.15 11.28
N LEU A 141 -0.68 -5.89 11.22
CA LEU A 141 -1.66 -6.83 10.64
C LEU A 141 -1.40 -7.08 9.16
N ASN A 142 -1.10 -6.04 8.39
CA ASN A 142 -0.73 -6.18 6.97
C ASN A 142 0.48 -7.12 6.79
N ILE A 143 1.58 -6.89 7.52
CA ILE A 143 2.79 -7.73 7.47
C ILE A 143 2.46 -9.19 7.83
N LEU A 144 1.68 -9.39 8.89
CA LEU A 144 1.29 -10.72 9.35
C LEU A 144 0.34 -11.43 8.37
N ALA A 145 -0.49 -10.69 7.66
CA ALA A 145 -1.35 -11.21 6.59
C ALA A 145 -0.61 -11.43 5.26
N GLY A 146 0.71 -11.30 5.25
CA GLY A 146 1.57 -11.53 4.08
C GLY A 146 1.63 -10.36 3.10
N ARG A 147 1.15 -9.17 3.49
CA ARG A 147 1.29 -7.95 2.68
C ARG A 147 2.71 -7.41 2.75
N THR A 148 3.20 -6.88 1.64
CA THR A 148 4.58 -6.38 1.52
C THR A 148 4.69 -5.26 0.49
N PHE A 149 5.68 -4.40 0.65
CA PHE A 149 6.04 -3.37 -0.33
C PHE A 149 6.89 -3.92 -1.48
N ASN A 150 7.41 -5.15 -1.36
CA ASN A 150 8.23 -5.81 -2.38
C ASN A 150 7.40 -6.48 -3.49
N ASP A 151 6.08 -6.60 -3.30
CA ASP A 151 5.14 -7.13 -4.28
C ASP A 151 3.90 -6.23 -4.33
N LEU A 152 3.77 -5.44 -5.42
CA LEU A 152 2.67 -4.49 -5.59
C LEU A 152 1.30 -5.17 -5.75
N THR A 153 1.26 -6.46 -6.08
CA THR A 153 0.01 -7.25 -6.14
C THR A 153 -0.49 -7.62 -4.75
N GLN A 154 0.38 -7.52 -3.73
CA GLN A 154 0.10 -7.81 -2.32
C GLN A 154 0.44 -6.61 -1.42
N TYR A 155 0.20 -5.40 -1.91
CA TYR A 155 0.51 -4.17 -1.19
C TYR A 155 -0.31 -4.03 0.10
N PRO A 156 0.23 -3.37 1.15
CA PRO A 156 -0.54 -3.10 2.36
C PRO A 156 -1.80 -2.27 2.09
N VAL A 157 -2.88 -2.60 2.81
CA VAL A 157 -4.18 -1.95 2.71
C VAL A 157 -4.56 -1.30 4.05
N VAL A 158 -5.14 -0.11 3.98
CA VAL A 158 -5.63 0.66 5.13
C VAL A 158 -7.00 1.28 4.79
N PRO A 159 -7.86 1.55 5.77
CA PRO A 159 -9.21 2.03 5.48
C PRO A 159 -9.20 3.46 4.95
N TRP A 160 -10.18 3.80 4.11
CA TRP A 160 -10.75 5.15 4.14
C TRP A 160 -11.35 5.43 5.52
N VAL A 161 -11.02 6.58 6.14
CA VAL A 161 -11.55 6.95 7.48
C VAL A 161 -12.50 8.15 7.45
N LEU A 162 -12.23 9.14 6.60
CA LEU A 162 -13.11 10.28 6.38
C LEU A 162 -13.99 10.05 5.16
N LYS A 163 -15.19 10.66 5.17
CA LYS A 163 -16.07 10.75 4.00
C LYS A 163 -16.37 12.19 3.56
N ASP A 164 -15.99 13.19 4.34
CA ASP A 164 -16.11 14.60 3.96
C ASP A 164 -14.80 15.13 3.33
N TYR A 165 -14.85 15.32 2.01
CA TYR A 165 -13.76 15.90 1.21
C TYR A 165 -14.20 17.17 0.45
N THR A 166 -15.35 17.74 0.80
CA THR A 166 -15.94 18.90 0.11
C THR A 166 -16.02 20.12 1.02
N SER A 167 -16.16 19.93 2.34
CA SER A 167 -16.24 21.05 3.28
C SER A 167 -14.96 21.86 3.35
N SER A 168 -15.12 23.18 3.56
CA SER A 168 -14.02 24.13 3.73
C SER A 168 -13.27 23.97 5.05
N GLN A 169 -13.90 23.36 6.06
CA GLN A 169 -13.34 23.06 7.37
C GLN A 169 -13.80 21.66 7.79
N ILE A 170 -13.03 21.01 8.67
CA ILE A 170 -13.35 19.67 9.15
C ILE A 170 -13.19 19.58 10.67
N ASN A 171 -14.24 19.12 11.34
CA ASN A 171 -14.23 18.91 12.79
C ASN A 171 -14.06 17.42 13.11
N LEU A 172 -12.84 17.01 13.48
CA LEU A 172 -12.54 15.61 13.82
C LEU A 172 -13.28 15.07 15.06
N LYS A 173 -14.00 15.93 15.81
CA LYS A 173 -14.88 15.50 16.90
C LYS A 173 -16.28 15.14 16.43
N ASP A 174 -16.66 15.52 15.21
CA ASP A 174 -17.96 15.20 14.65
C ASP A 174 -17.96 13.75 14.13
N PRO A 175 -18.79 12.84 14.65
CA PRO A 175 -18.91 11.49 14.11
C PRO A 175 -19.40 11.46 12.66
N SER A 176 -20.15 12.48 12.22
CA SER A 176 -20.83 12.52 10.92
C SER A 176 -19.87 12.56 9.73
N ILE A 177 -18.61 13.01 9.92
CA ILE A 177 -17.61 13.11 8.85
C ILE A 177 -16.83 11.82 8.61
N TYR A 178 -17.03 10.79 9.44
CA TYR A 178 -16.31 9.53 9.33
C TYR A 178 -17.05 8.53 8.45
N ARG A 179 -16.28 7.68 7.77
CA ARG A 179 -16.78 6.50 7.06
C ARG A 179 -17.33 5.50 8.07
N ASP A 180 -18.40 4.82 7.69
CA ASP A 180 -18.88 3.64 8.41
C ASP A 180 -17.89 2.48 8.22
N LEU A 181 -17.12 2.19 9.27
CA LEU A 181 -16.09 1.13 9.28
C LEU A 181 -16.68 -0.28 9.43
N THR A 182 -18.01 -0.40 9.63
CA THR A 182 -18.68 -1.70 9.67
C THR A 182 -18.95 -2.28 8.28
N LYS A 183 -18.81 -1.46 7.24
CA LYS A 183 -19.17 -1.78 5.85
C LYS A 183 -17.97 -1.76 4.92
N PRO A 184 -17.86 -2.69 3.96
CA PRO A 184 -16.91 -2.54 2.86
C PRO A 184 -17.26 -1.33 1.99
N VAL A 185 -16.30 -0.84 1.19
CA VAL A 185 -16.50 0.33 0.31
C VAL A 185 -17.73 0.15 -0.58
N GLY A 186 -17.91 -1.04 -1.17
CA GLY A 186 -19.05 -1.37 -2.03
C GLY A 186 -20.42 -1.21 -1.38
N ALA A 187 -20.51 -1.27 -0.05
CA ALA A 187 -21.75 -1.17 0.72
C ALA A 187 -22.00 0.22 1.35
N LEU A 188 -21.16 1.22 1.07
CA LEU A 188 -21.33 2.57 1.60
C LEU A 188 -22.47 3.36 0.95
N ASN A 189 -22.71 3.16 -0.35
CA ASN A 189 -23.79 3.77 -1.10
C ASN A 189 -24.88 2.70 -1.30
N ALA A 190 -26.08 2.94 -0.77
CA ALA A 190 -27.19 2.00 -0.80
C ALA A 190 -27.70 1.70 -2.22
N GLU A 191 -27.86 2.73 -3.06
CA GLU A 191 -28.29 2.56 -4.46
C GLU A 191 -27.26 1.73 -5.25
N ARG A 192 -25.98 1.97 -5.00
CA ARG A 192 -24.92 1.17 -5.64
C ARG A 192 -24.88 -0.26 -5.10
N LEU A 193 -25.12 -0.46 -3.81
CA LEU A 193 -25.15 -1.79 -3.19
C LEU A 193 -26.22 -2.67 -3.85
N GLU A 194 -27.39 -2.11 -4.15
CA GLU A 194 -28.47 -2.83 -4.84
C GLU A 194 -28.00 -3.39 -6.19
N LYS A 195 -27.24 -2.62 -6.97
CA LYS A 195 -26.66 -3.09 -8.25
C LYS A 195 -25.70 -4.27 -8.06
N PHE A 196 -24.96 -4.32 -6.95
CA PHE A 196 -24.08 -5.46 -6.63
C PHE A 196 -24.89 -6.68 -6.21
N LEU A 197 -25.96 -6.48 -5.45
CA LEU A 197 -26.87 -7.54 -5.00
C LEU A 197 -27.65 -8.14 -6.16
N ASP A 198 -28.14 -7.33 -7.09
CA ASP A 198 -28.84 -7.79 -8.29
C ASP A 198 -27.93 -8.72 -9.10
N ARG A 199 -26.70 -8.28 -9.40
CA ARG A 199 -25.71 -9.12 -10.09
C ARG A 199 -25.44 -10.41 -9.32
N TYR A 200 -25.25 -10.31 -8.01
CA TYR A 200 -25.01 -11.48 -7.15
C TYR A 200 -26.17 -12.49 -7.24
N ASN A 201 -27.41 -12.02 -7.12
CA ASN A 201 -28.61 -12.85 -7.18
C ASN A 201 -28.81 -13.48 -8.56
N THR A 202 -28.58 -12.74 -9.65
CA THR A 202 -28.62 -13.31 -11.01
C THR A 202 -27.58 -14.42 -11.20
N MET A 203 -26.38 -14.24 -10.65
CA MET A 203 -25.37 -15.31 -10.69
C MET A 203 -25.81 -16.53 -9.87
N MET A 204 -26.40 -16.32 -8.69
CA MET A 204 -26.95 -17.40 -7.84
C MET A 204 -28.08 -18.19 -8.52
N GLU A 205 -28.95 -17.54 -9.30
CA GLU A 205 -30.05 -18.19 -10.02
C GLU A 205 -29.57 -19.11 -11.14
N GLY A 206 -28.48 -18.74 -11.83
CA GLY A 206 -27.89 -19.53 -12.91
C GLY A 206 -27.01 -20.70 -12.48
N CYS A 207 -26.88 -20.95 -11.17
CA CYS A 207 -25.98 -21.93 -10.61
C CYS A 207 -26.62 -23.31 -10.42
N ASP A 208 -25.99 -24.37 -10.94
CA ASP A 208 -26.32 -25.75 -10.55
C ASP A 208 -25.97 -25.96 -9.06
N LYS A 209 -26.98 -26.25 -8.24
CA LYS A 209 -26.86 -26.49 -6.79
C LYS A 209 -26.13 -27.79 -6.47
N ASN A 210 -25.96 -28.68 -7.45
CA ASN A 210 -25.32 -29.98 -7.28
C ASN A 210 -23.89 -30.04 -7.85
N ASP A 211 -23.39 -28.96 -8.47
CA ASP A 211 -22.01 -28.88 -8.94
C ASP A 211 -21.10 -28.41 -7.79
N PRO A 212 -20.21 -29.27 -7.25
CA PRO A 212 -19.32 -28.91 -6.16
C PRO A 212 -18.23 -27.91 -6.57
N THR A 213 -18.08 -27.60 -7.87
CA THR A 213 -17.23 -26.49 -8.37
C THR A 213 -17.97 -25.15 -8.37
N ASN A 214 -19.25 -25.16 -8.04
CA ASN A 214 -20.12 -24.02 -7.95
C ASN A 214 -20.38 -23.65 -6.47
N PRO A 215 -19.73 -22.58 -5.99
CA PRO A 215 -20.30 -21.24 -6.14
C PRO A 215 -19.21 -20.21 -6.47
N SER A 216 -19.18 -19.75 -7.73
CA SER A 216 -18.37 -18.61 -8.15
C SER A 216 -19.10 -17.27 -7.98
N ASN A 217 -19.98 -17.18 -6.99
CA ASN A 217 -20.82 -15.99 -6.77
C ASN A 217 -20.06 -14.99 -5.91
N PHE A 218 -20.01 -13.76 -6.41
CA PHE A 218 -19.32 -12.67 -5.75
C PHE A 218 -20.10 -11.39 -5.95
N MET A 219 -19.99 -10.47 -4.99
CA MET A 219 -20.56 -9.14 -5.11
C MET A 219 -19.61 -8.21 -5.87
N TYR A 220 -18.30 -8.44 -5.78
CA TYR A 220 -17.27 -7.58 -6.36
C TYR A 220 -16.33 -8.32 -7.30
N GLY A 221 -16.40 -7.98 -8.59
CA GLY A 221 -15.45 -8.45 -9.62
C GLY A 221 -14.14 -7.65 -9.66
N THR A 222 -14.09 -6.51 -8.97
CA THR A 222 -12.87 -5.75 -8.70
C THR A 222 -12.53 -5.84 -7.22
N HIS A 223 -11.27 -5.59 -6.87
CA HIS A 223 -10.77 -5.77 -5.51
C HIS A 223 -10.29 -4.44 -4.92
N TYR A 224 -10.32 -4.33 -3.60
CA TYR A 224 -9.96 -3.09 -2.89
C TYR A 224 -8.46 -2.75 -2.92
N SER A 225 -7.61 -3.70 -3.33
CA SER A 225 -6.16 -3.57 -3.42
C SER A 225 -5.65 -4.32 -4.65
N THR A 226 -5.08 -3.59 -5.61
CA THR A 226 -4.47 -4.13 -6.83
C THR A 226 -3.23 -3.33 -7.17
N ILE A 227 -2.34 -3.89 -7.99
CA ILE A 227 -1.20 -3.15 -8.53
C ILE A 227 -1.65 -1.89 -9.27
N GLY A 228 -2.78 -1.95 -9.97
CA GLY A 228 -3.38 -0.80 -10.66
C GLY A 228 -3.73 0.34 -9.70
N ILE A 229 -4.31 0.03 -8.54
CA ILE A 229 -4.65 1.02 -7.49
C ILE A 229 -3.39 1.64 -6.90
N VAL A 230 -2.36 0.83 -6.59
CA VAL A 230 -1.09 1.32 -6.03
C VAL A 230 -0.41 2.28 -7.01
N LEU A 231 -0.31 1.88 -8.29
CA LEU A 231 0.28 2.70 -9.34
C LEU A 231 -0.56 3.94 -9.69
N TYR A 232 -1.88 3.86 -9.54
CA TYR A 232 -2.79 5.00 -9.67
C TYR A 232 -2.48 6.06 -8.59
N TYR A 233 -2.36 5.66 -7.33
CA TYR A 233 -2.04 6.60 -6.25
C TYR A 233 -0.60 7.15 -6.33
N LEU A 234 0.38 6.28 -6.57
CA LEU A 234 1.80 6.64 -6.49
C LEU A 234 2.40 7.12 -7.81
N ILE A 235 1.60 7.40 -8.84
CA ILE A 235 2.06 7.80 -10.18
C ILE A 235 3.07 8.96 -10.20
N ARG A 236 3.10 9.81 -9.17
CA ARG A 236 4.01 10.97 -9.03
C ARG A 236 5.36 10.65 -8.39
N ILE A 237 5.59 9.43 -7.92
CA ILE A 237 6.82 8.99 -7.25
C ILE A 237 7.49 7.89 -8.07
N GLU A 238 8.81 7.99 -8.26
CA GLU A 238 9.61 6.88 -8.79
C GLU A 238 9.89 5.83 -7.70
N PRO A 239 9.85 4.52 -8.01
CA PRO A 239 9.82 3.92 -9.34
C PRO A 239 8.40 3.68 -9.91
N PHE A 240 7.35 4.07 -9.20
CA PHE A 240 5.97 3.77 -9.59
C PHE A 240 5.54 4.51 -10.85
N THR A 241 6.05 5.71 -11.10
CA THR A 241 5.88 6.41 -12.38
C THR A 241 6.36 5.54 -13.55
N THR A 242 7.57 4.96 -13.44
CA THR A 242 8.11 4.05 -14.45
C THR A 242 7.25 2.79 -14.59
N TYR A 243 6.82 2.19 -13.48
CA TYR A 243 5.97 1.00 -13.51
C TYR A 243 4.58 1.27 -14.11
N ASN A 244 3.97 2.42 -13.80
CA ASN A 244 2.71 2.83 -14.37
C ASN A 244 2.80 2.97 -15.90
N LYS A 245 3.82 3.66 -16.41
CA LYS A 245 4.05 3.77 -17.87
C LYS A 245 4.22 2.41 -18.53
N ARG A 246 5.02 1.52 -17.93
CA ARG A 246 5.24 0.16 -18.47
C ARG A 246 3.94 -0.63 -18.54
N MET A 247 3.13 -0.58 -17.49
CA MET A 247 1.82 -1.24 -17.45
C MET A 247 0.85 -0.69 -18.50
N GLN A 248 0.99 0.58 -18.89
CA GLN A 248 0.15 1.28 -19.87
C GLN A 248 0.78 1.35 -21.28
N GLY A 249 1.71 0.45 -21.62
CA GLY A 249 2.29 0.36 -22.97
C GLY A 249 3.28 1.49 -23.31
N GLY A 250 3.93 2.08 -22.30
CA GLY A 250 5.02 3.05 -22.45
C GLY A 250 4.62 4.52 -22.25
N LYS A 251 3.34 4.81 -22.07
CA LYS A 251 2.81 6.18 -21.85
C LYS A 251 1.88 6.22 -20.64
N PHE A 252 1.53 7.42 -20.18
CA PHE A 252 0.49 7.56 -19.16
C PHE A 252 -0.90 7.25 -19.73
N ASP A 253 -1.80 6.83 -18.84
CA ASP A 253 -3.21 6.62 -19.18
C ASP A 253 -3.91 7.96 -19.53
N HIS A 254 -5.15 7.87 -20.03
CA HIS A 254 -5.96 9.05 -20.34
C HIS A 254 -6.08 9.98 -19.11
N PRO A 255 -5.87 11.30 -19.26
CA PRO A 255 -5.85 12.25 -18.15
C PRO A 255 -7.06 12.14 -17.20
N ASP A 256 -8.28 12.02 -17.73
CA ASP A 256 -9.50 11.87 -16.91
C ASP A 256 -9.58 10.59 -16.06
N ARG A 257 -8.70 9.61 -16.29
CA ARG A 257 -8.58 8.40 -15.47
C ARG A 257 -7.40 8.44 -14.50
N LEU A 258 -6.58 9.48 -14.53
CA LEU A 258 -5.44 9.60 -13.62
C LEU A 258 -5.87 10.10 -12.25
N PHE A 259 -5.10 9.75 -11.22
CA PHE A 259 -5.33 10.26 -9.88
C PHE A 259 -5.00 11.74 -9.83
N HIS A 260 -6.01 12.59 -9.69
CA HIS A 260 -5.83 14.04 -9.72
C HIS A 260 -6.60 14.80 -8.63
N SER A 261 -7.51 14.15 -7.90
CA SER A 261 -8.30 14.78 -6.82
C SER A 261 -8.66 13.76 -5.75
N ILE A 262 -8.52 14.11 -4.47
CA ILE A 262 -8.95 13.25 -3.35
C ILE A 262 -10.48 13.12 -3.37
N THR A 263 -11.18 14.23 -3.59
CA THR A 263 -12.64 14.31 -3.59
C THR A 263 -13.23 13.44 -4.70
N GLU A 264 -12.79 13.65 -5.95
CA GLU A 264 -13.30 12.85 -7.10
C GLU A 264 -12.89 11.37 -6.97
N CYS A 265 -11.72 11.08 -6.37
CA CYS A 265 -11.31 9.70 -6.09
C CYS A 265 -12.25 8.99 -5.11
N PHE A 266 -12.67 9.67 -4.03
CA PHE A 266 -13.61 9.11 -3.06
C PHE A 266 -15.03 9.03 -3.62
N GLU A 267 -15.47 10.01 -4.41
CA GLU A 267 -16.76 9.95 -5.12
C GLU A 267 -16.79 8.78 -6.11
N GLY A 268 -15.70 8.53 -6.83
CA GLY A 268 -15.52 7.34 -7.66
C GLY A 268 -15.71 6.04 -6.87
N CYS A 269 -15.09 5.95 -5.69
CA CYS A 269 -15.27 4.84 -4.74
C CYS A 269 -16.71 4.66 -4.25
N LEU A 270 -17.60 5.64 -4.39
CA LEU A 270 -18.99 5.57 -3.92
C LEU A 270 -19.99 5.30 -5.06
N ASN A 271 -19.65 5.68 -6.29
CA ASN A 271 -20.61 5.74 -7.39
C ASN A 271 -20.29 4.78 -8.54
N SER A 272 -19.02 4.42 -8.75
CA SER A 272 -18.64 3.46 -9.80
C SER A 272 -18.75 2.02 -9.30
N THR A 273 -19.34 1.13 -10.11
CA THR A 273 -19.43 -0.32 -9.82
C THR A 273 -18.09 -1.05 -10.04
N GLY A 274 -17.16 -0.43 -10.76
CA GLY A 274 -15.79 -0.94 -10.93
C GLY A 274 -14.82 -0.49 -9.84
N ASP A 275 -15.24 0.39 -8.93
CA ASP A 275 -14.35 1.08 -8.00
C ASP A 275 -14.75 0.84 -6.53
N VAL A 276 -14.10 -0.15 -5.92
CA VAL A 276 -14.25 -0.52 -4.51
C VAL A 276 -12.93 -0.38 -3.75
N LYS A 277 -12.01 0.46 -4.24
CA LYS A 277 -10.65 0.60 -3.70
C LYS A 277 -10.62 1.16 -2.27
N GLU A 278 -9.81 0.53 -1.43
CA GLU A 278 -9.38 1.06 -0.13
C GLU A 278 -8.08 1.85 -0.29
N LEU A 279 -7.58 2.43 0.79
CA LEU A 279 -6.37 3.26 0.78
C LEU A 279 -5.08 2.43 0.92
N ILE A 280 -3.97 3.08 0.53
CA ILE A 280 -2.60 2.63 0.83
C ILE A 280 -2.03 3.42 2.02
N PRO A 281 -1.06 2.88 2.78
CA PRO A 281 -0.50 3.52 3.98
C PRO A 281 0.00 4.96 3.78
N GLU A 282 0.49 5.28 2.59
CA GLU A 282 1.09 6.56 2.21
C GLU A 282 0.16 7.75 2.49
N PHE A 283 -1.16 7.55 2.39
CA PHE A 283 -2.16 8.56 2.75
C PHE A 283 -2.03 9.08 4.20
N TYR A 284 -1.41 8.31 5.09
CA TYR A 284 -1.26 8.63 6.51
C TYR A 284 0.14 9.07 6.92
N TYR A 285 1.14 8.98 6.04
CA TYR A 285 2.52 9.34 6.41
C TYR A 285 3.34 10.04 5.33
N LEU A 286 3.02 9.88 4.04
CA LEU A 286 3.84 10.33 2.91
C LEU A 286 3.11 11.43 2.11
N PRO A 287 3.28 12.72 2.39
CA PRO A 287 2.64 13.78 1.58
C PRO A 287 3.18 13.88 0.14
N GLU A 288 4.37 13.34 -0.14
CA GLU A 288 5.09 13.51 -1.41
C GLU A 288 4.33 13.00 -2.63
N PHE A 289 3.52 11.94 -2.50
CA PHE A 289 2.81 11.34 -3.64
C PHE A 289 1.70 12.25 -4.18
N LEU A 290 1.34 13.30 -3.44
CA LEU A 290 0.35 14.30 -3.81
C LEU A 290 0.93 15.42 -4.69
N THR A 291 2.27 15.50 -4.78
CA THR A 291 2.97 16.59 -5.48
C THR A 291 3.73 16.09 -6.70
N ASN A 292 3.60 16.76 -7.83
CA ASN A 292 4.29 16.47 -9.08
C ASN A 292 5.70 17.11 -9.11
N ARG A 293 6.55 16.73 -8.15
CA ARG A 293 7.92 17.26 -8.01
C ARG A 293 8.79 17.00 -9.23
N ASN A 294 8.52 15.90 -9.92
CA ASN A 294 9.25 15.46 -11.11
C ASN A 294 8.77 16.14 -12.40
N LYS A 295 7.80 17.06 -12.32
CA LYS A 295 7.24 17.78 -13.49
C LYS A 295 6.78 16.84 -14.60
N LEU A 296 6.13 15.75 -14.21
CA LEU A 296 5.57 14.77 -15.13
C LEU A 296 4.51 15.45 -16.00
N ASP A 297 4.55 15.18 -17.31
CA ASP A 297 3.47 15.53 -18.22
C ASP A 297 2.34 14.50 -18.08
N LEU A 298 1.35 14.83 -17.25
CA LEU A 298 0.17 13.98 -17.00
C LEU A 298 -1.02 14.38 -17.90
N GLY A 299 -0.79 15.28 -18.86
CA GLY A 299 -1.78 15.71 -19.83
C GLY A 299 -2.86 16.66 -19.29
N LYS A 300 -3.87 16.85 -20.13
CA LYS A 300 -5.00 17.77 -19.92
C LYS A 300 -6.31 17.00 -19.95
N ARG A 301 -7.16 17.22 -18.96
CA ARG A 301 -8.52 16.64 -18.90
C ARG A 301 -9.41 17.21 -19.98
N GLN A 302 -10.50 16.51 -20.28
CA GLN A 302 -11.57 17.02 -21.15
C GLN A 302 -12.19 18.32 -20.62
N SER A 303 -12.23 18.52 -19.30
CA SER A 303 -12.66 19.78 -18.66
C SER A 303 -11.76 20.96 -18.99
N GLY A 304 -10.55 20.70 -19.50
CA GLY A 304 -9.53 21.70 -19.77
C GLY A 304 -8.47 21.83 -18.67
N ASP A 305 -8.64 21.16 -17.53
CA ASP A 305 -7.68 21.19 -16.43
C ASP A 305 -6.39 20.46 -16.78
N LEU A 306 -5.24 21.08 -16.55
CA LEU A 306 -3.94 20.40 -16.59
C LEU A 306 -3.76 19.55 -15.32
N ILE A 307 -3.26 18.33 -15.50
CA ILE A 307 -2.97 17.44 -14.38
C ILE A 307 -1.54 17.68 -13.91
N SER A 308 -1.39 18.08 -12.65
CA SER A 308 -0.10 18.22 -11.99
C SER A 308 -0.20 17.71 -10.55
N ASP A 309 -0.17 18.57 -9.54
CA ASP A 309 -0.43 18.20 -8.15
C ASP A 309 -1.86 17.66 -7.98
N VAL A 310 -2.04 16.79 -6.97
CA VAL A 310 -3.36 16.28 -6.60
C VAL A 310 -4.16 17.41 -5.95
N LYS A 311 -5.39 17.64 -6.44
CA LYS A 311 -6.35 18.56 -5.82
C LYS A 311 -6.73 18.00 -4.44
N LEU A 312 -6.38 18.75 -3.40
CA LEU A 312 -6.66 18.37 -2.02
C LEU A 312 -8.00 18.94 -1.54
N PRO A 313 -8.64 18.33 -0.53
CA PRO A 313 -9.88 18.84 0.05
C PRO A 313 -9.70 20.27 0.57
N LEU A 314 -10.75 21.08 0.55
CA LEU A 314 -10.67 22.50 0.92
C LEU A 314 -10.14 22.72 2.35
N TRP A 315 -10.51 21.84 3.29
CA TRP A 315 -10.03 21.86 4.67
C TRP A 315 -8.52 21.60 4.84
N SER A 316 -7.81 21.11 3.82
CA SER A 316 -6.36 20.88 3.87
C SER A 316 -5.55 22.18 3.88
N SER A 317 -6.15 23.28 3.45
CA SER A 317 -5.58 24.64 3.50
C SER A 317 -5.38 25.15 4.94
N GLY A 318 -5.95 24.44 5.94
CA GLY A 318 -5.99 24.84 7.34
C GLY A 318 -7.17 25.78 7.64
N SER A 319 -7.17 26.37 8.83
CA SER A 319 -8.06 27.52 9.09
C SER A 319 -7.62 28.70 8.23
N ALA A 320 -8.56 29.53 7.75
CA ALA A 320 -8.24 30.79 7.08
C ALA A 320 -7.22 31.62 7.88
N ARG A 321 -7.20 31.49 9.21
CA ARG A 321 -6.27 32.16 10.12
C ARG A 321 -4.81 31.69 9.95
N THR A 322 -4.57 30.40 9.78
CA THR A 322 -3.21 29.86 9.57
C THR A 322 -2.67 30.26 8.20
N PHE A 323 -3.52 30.16 7.17
CA PHE A 323 -3.20 30.62 5.83
C PHE A 323 -2.94 32.14 5.79
N ASN A 324 -3.81 32.95 6.39
CA ASN A 324 -3.64 34.41 6.48
C ASN A 324 -2.43 34.80 7.33
N HIS A 325 -2.09 34.04 8.37
CA HIS A 325 -0.90 34.29 9.20
C HIS A 325 0.39 33.98 8.44
N ILE A 326 0.44 32.86 7.70
CA ILE A 326 1.57 32.54 6.83
C ILE A 326 1.67 33.58 5.71
N LEU A 327 0.54 33.92 5.08
CA LEU A 327 0.50 34.94 4.03
C LEU A 327 0.96 36.30 4.55
N SER A 328 0.57 36.71 5.76
CA SER A 328 1.03 37.97 6.38
C SER A 328 2.52 37.93 6.76
N ILE A 329 3.05 36.80 7.25
CA ILE A 329 4.51 36.64 7.44
C ILE A 329 5.24 36.74 6.10
N LEU A 330 4.72 36.09 5.05
CA LEU A 330 5.34 36.11 3.73
C LEU A 330 5.25 37.49 3.06
N LEU A 331 4.14 38.22 3.24
CA LEU A 331 3.98 39.61 2.82
C LEU A 331 4.90 40.56 3.61
N TYR A 332 5.08 40.33 4.91
CA TYR A 332 6.03 41.08 5.73
C TYR A 332 7.48 40.86 5.28
N LEU A 333 7.85 39.61 4.95
CA LEU A 333 9.16 39.31 4.35
C LEU A 333 9.31 39.93 2.96
N PHE A 334 8.22 40.06 2.18
CA PHE A 334 8.19 40.75 0.89
C PHE A 334 8.44 42.26 1.03
N GLU A 335 7.77 42.93 1.96
CA GLU A 335 7.95 44.36 2.22
C GLU A 335 9.38 44.68 2.70
N ASN A 336 9.95 43.83 3.56
CA ASN A 336 11.32 44.02 4.04
C ASN A 336 12.40 43.75 2.97
N ASN A 337 12.14 42.88 1.99
CA ASN A 337 13.08 42.63 0.88
C ASN A 337 13.03 43.71 -0.22
N ASN A 338 11.87 44.31 -0.49
CA ASN A 338 11.76 45.39 -1.49
C ASN A 338 12.43 46.70 -1.06
N ASN A 339 12.63 46.92 0.25
CA ASN A 339 13.39 48.07 0.74
C ASN A 339 14.91 47.95 0.45
N ASN A 340 15.38 46.76 0.06
CA ASN A 340 16.75 46.56 -0.44
C ASN A 340 16.72 46.55 -1.98
N ASN A 341 16.85 47.74 -2.57
CA ASN A 341 17.01 47.92 -4.01
C ASN A 341 18.16 47.07 -4.56
N ASN A 342 17.84 45.93 -5.18
CA ASN A 342 18.38 45.48 -6.47
C ASN A 342 17.82 44.10 -6.88
N ASN A 343 17.39 44.03 -8.15
CA ASN A 343 17.04 42.86 -8.98
C ASN A 343 15.59 42.34 -8.98
N ASN A 344 14.86 42.67 -10.05
CA ASN A 344 13.57 42.06 -10.46
C ASN A 344 13.60 40.51 -10.56
N ASN A 345 14.76 39.90 -10.78
CA ASN A 345 14.90 38.44 -10.78
C ASN A 345 14.68 37.83 -9.38
N ASN A 346 15.11 38.53 -8.30
CA ASN A 346 14.93 38.04 -6.92
C ASN A 346 13.44 37.92 -6.56
N ASN A 347 12.60 38.83 -7.03
CA ASN A 347 11.16 38.80 -6.80
C ASN A 347 10.50 37.57 -7.44
N LYS A 348 10.88 37.19 -8.67
CA LYS A 348 10.33 36.00 -9.34
C LYS A 348 10.70 34.71 -8.63
N TYR A 349 11.95 34.56 -8.18
CA TYR A 349 12.36 33.39 -7.39
C TYR A 349 11.62 33.35 -6.05
N MET A 350 11.41 34.50 -5.40
CA MET A 350 10.70 34.57 -4.14
C MET A 350 9.22 34.14 -4.24
N TYR A 351 8.49 34.56 -5.29
CA TYR A 351 7.13 34.07 -5.54
C TYR A 351 7.07 32.54 -5.75
N ILE A 352 8.06 31.99 -6.45
CA ILE A 352 8.19 30.54 -6.63
C ILE A 352 8.43 29.85 -5.27
N TYR A 353 9.31 30.39 -4.43
CA TYR A 353 9.56 29.84 -3.09
C TYR A 353 8.31 29.91 -2.20
N ILE A 354 7.59 31.03 -2.20
CA ILE A 354 6.33 31.20 -1.46
C ILE A 354 5.31 30.15 -1.91
N PHE A 355 5.12 30.00 -3.22
CA PHE A 355 4.19 29.03 -3.78
C PHE A 355 4.55 27.58 -3.38
N ILE A 356 5.84 27.23 -3.44
CA ILE A 356 6.35 25.92 -3.00
C ILE A 356 6.08 25.71 -1.50
N ILE A 357 6.35 26.71 -0.65
CA ILE A 357 6.10 26.63 0.80
C ILE A 357 4.61 26.42 1.08
N ILE A 358 3.72 27.13 0.37
CA ILE A 358 2.28 26.96 0.51
C ILE A 358 1.87 25.51 0.18
N ILE A 359 2.32 24.95 -0.96
CA ILE A 359 2.03 23.56 -1.32
C ILE A 359 2.52 22.57 -0.27
N ILE A 360 3.73 22.78 0.26
CA ILE A 360 4.29 21.93 1.32
C ILE A 360 3.40 22.00 2.57
N ILE A 361 2.95 23.18 2.97
CA ILE A 361 2.09 23.35 4.15
C ILE A 361 0.73 22.67 3.95
N ILE A 362 0.09 22.85 2.80
CA ILE A 362 -1.22 22.24 2.50
C ILE A 362 -1.11 20.70 2.51
N THR A 363 -0.08 20.14 1.89
CA THR A 363 0.14 18.68 1.84
C THR A 363 0.48 18.11 3.22
N ILE A 364 1.28 18.82 4.02
CA ILE A 364 1.54 18.46 5.42
C ILE A 364 0.25 18.52 6.25
N ASN A 365 -0.57 19.55 6.08
CA ASN A 365 -1.84 19.69 6.79
C ASN A 365 -2.82 18.56 6.42
N TYR A 366 -2.93 18.23 5.14
CA TYR A 366 -3.70 17.07 4.68
C TYR A 366 -3.24 15.79 5.39
N LYS A 367 -1.95 15.45 5.32
CA LYS A 367 -1.37 14.27 5.97
C LYS A 367 -1.59 14.28 7.48
N ARG A 368 -1.44 15.43 8.15
CA ARG A 368 -1.70 15.58 9.59
C ARG A 368 -3.15 15.33 9.94
N THR A 369 -4.09 15.87 9.17
CA THR A 369 -5.53 15.66 9.38
C THR A 369 -5.90 14.20 9.15
N MET A 370 -5.42 13.57 8.07
CA MET A 370 -5.64 12.14 7.82
C MET A 370 -5.12 11.27 8.96
N ARG A 371 -3.89 11.53 9.44
CA ARG A 371 -3.33 10.77 10.57
C ARG A 371 -4.10 11.01 11.87
N ARG A 372 -4.53 12.25 12.14
CA ARG A 372 -5.35 12.57 13.32
C ARG A 372 -6.74 11.93 13.26
N ALA A 373 -7.32 11.83 12.07
CA ALA A 373 -8.59 11.15 11.85
C ALA A 373 -8.44 9.65 12.11
N LEU A 374 -7.40 9.01 11.56
CA LEU A 374 -7.12 7.58 11.81
C LEU A 374 -6.87 7.28 13.29
N GLU A 375 -6.20 8.18 14.01
CA GLU A 375 -5.91 8.02 15.45
C GLU A 375 -7.01 8.64 16.35
N SER A 376 -8.18 9.01 15.80
CA SER A 376 -9.28 9.58 16.57
C SER A 376 -9.94 8.53 17.48
N GLU A 377 -10.74 9.01 18.46
CA GLU A 377 -11.54 8.12 19.30
C GLU A 377 -12.60 7.39 18.49
N TYR A 378 -13.28 8.09 17.57
CA TYR A 378 -14.26 7.48 16.68
C TYR A 378 -13.66 6.29 15.92
N VAL A 379 -12.48 6.45 15.31
CA VAL A 379 -11.84 5.34 14.60
C VAL A 379 -11.37 4.27 15.57
N SER A 380 -10.75 4.64 16.69
CA SER A 380 -10.28 3.68 17.70
C SER A 380 -11.40 2.75 18.19
N GLU A 381 -12.59 3.29 18.43
CA GLU A 381 -13.74 2.53 18.88
C GLU A 381 -14.34 1.62 17.79
N ASN A 382 -14.16 1.94 16.51
CA ASN A 382 -14.85 1.27 15.39
C ASN A 382 -13.91 0.46 14.46
N LEU A 383 -12.59 0.61 14.57
CA LEU A 383 -11.62 0.02 13.64
C LEU A 383 -11.62 -1.51 13.66
N HIS A 384 -11.97 -2.12 14.79
CA HIS A 384 -12.10 -3.57 14.91
C HIS A 384 -13.11 -4.17 13.91
N HIS A 385 -14.17 -3.44 13.56
CA HIS A 385 -15.13 -3.88 12.53
C HIS A 385 -14.53 -3.91 11.13
N TRP A 386 -13.69 -2.92 10.77
CA TRP A 386 -12.99 -2.94 9.48
C TRP A 386 -11.94 -4.06 9.44
N ILE A 387 -11.27 -4.31 10.56
CA ILE A 387 -10.35 -5.44 10.70
C ILE A 387 -11.09 -6.76 10.49
N ASP A 388 -12.32 -6.91 11.00
CA ASP A 388 -13.14 -8.10 10.77
C ASP A 388 -13.42 -8.34 9.27
N LEU A 389 -13.65 -7.29 8.49
CA LEU A 389 -13.87 -7.36 7.04
C LEU A 389 -12.61 -7.78 6.28
N ILE A 390 -11.46 -7.22 6.64
CA ILE A 390 -10.23 -7.33 5.82
C ILE A 390 -9.34 -8.48 6.28
N PHE A 391 -9.23 -8.73 7.58
CA PHE A 391 -8.33 -9.74 8.15
C PHE A 391 -9.06 -10.75 9.05
N GLY A 392 -10.32 -10.49 9.41
CA GLY A 392 -11.03 -11.27 10.42
C GLY A 392 -12.12 -12.16 9.87
N TYR A 393 -13.09 -12.46 10.73
CA TYR A 393 -14.07 -13.51 10.49
C TYR A 393 -15.09 -13.18 9.40
N LYS A 394 -15.25 -11.89 9.05
CA LYS A 394 -16.13 -11.40 7.97
C LYS A 394 -15.44 -11.34 6.60
N GLN A 395 -14.20 -11.84 6.48
CA GLN A 395 -13.48 -11.90 5.21
C GLN A 395 -14.02 -13.01 4.29
N ARG A 396 -14.57 -14.08 4.87
CA ARG A 396 -15.02 -15.28 4.15
C ARG A 396 -16.45 -15.68 4.51
N LEU A 397 -17.02 -16.59 3.72
CA LEU A 397 -18.33 -17.18 3.98
C LEU A 397 -18.38 -17.87 5.36
N PRO A 398 -19.57 -17.90 6.00
CA PRO A 398 -20.84 -17.30 5.55
C PRO A 398 -20.96 -15.81 5.89
N GLU A 399 -20.12 -15.27 6.78
CA GLU A 399 -20.28 -13.91 7.33
C GLU A 399 -19.99 -12.81 6.29
N ALA A 400 -19.08 -13.07 5.35
CA ALA A 400 -18.82 -12.16 4.24
C ALA A 400 -20.07 -11.92 3.37
N GLU A 401 -20.94 -12.91 3.19
CA GLU A 401 -22.18 -12.71 2.44
C GLU A 401 -23.10 -11.72 3.17
N LYS A 402 -23.31 -11.95 4.47
CA LYS A 402 -24.19 -11.14 5.32
C LYS A 402 -23.74 -9.68 5.43
N CYS A 403 -22.44 -9.42 5.40
CA CYS A 403 -21.89 -8.07 5.47
C CYS A 403 -21.53 -7.47 4.10
N HIS A 404 -21.92 -8.12 3.01
CA HIS A 404 -21.69 -7.69 1.64
C HIS A 404 -20.20 -7.57 1.27
N ASN A 405 -19.37 -8.53 1.65
CA ASN A 405 -17.91 -8.48 1.55
C ASN A 405 -17.32 -9.65 0.72
N LEU A 406 -18.06 -10.12 -0.29
CA LEU A 406 -17.65 -11.22 -1.16
C LEU A 406 -17.00 -10.72 -2.46
N PHE A 407 -15.72 -11.04 -2.61
CA PHE A 407 -14.93 -10.76 -3.82
C PHE A 407 -14.87 -11.99 -4.73
N HIS A 408 -14.32 -11.80 -5.93
CA HIS A 408 -14.12 -12.90 -6.88
C HIS A 408 -13.35 -14.07 -6.21
N PRO A 409 -13.75 -15.35 -6.43
CA PRO A 409 -13.16 -16.51 -5.75
C PRO A 409 -11.64 -16.61 -5.90
N TYR A 410 -11.10 -16.26 -7.06
CA TYR A 410 -9.66 -16.31 -7.35
C TYR A 410 -8.83 -15.30 -6.55
N THR A 411 -9.46 -14.36 -5.84
CA THR A 411 -8.74 -13.45 -4.94
C THR A 411 -8.35 -14.13 -3.63
N TYR A 412 -9.00 -15.24 -3.26
CA TYR A 412 -8.81 -15.90 -1.98
C TYR A 412 -7.81 -17.05 -2.07
N GLU A 413 -6.86 -17.06 -1.14
CA GLU A 413 -5.94 -18.19 -0.96
C GLU A 413 -6.72 -19.50 -0.75
N GLY A 414 -6.26 -20.58 -1.38
CA GLY A 414 -6.83 -21.92 -1.26
C GLY A 414 -8.06 -22.20 -2.12
N ASN A 415 -8.64 -21.18 -2.78
CA ASN A 415 -9.79 -21.37 -3.66
C ASN A 415 -9.42 -21.94 -5.04
N VAL A 416 -8.15 -21.83 -5.45
CA VAL A 416 -7.63 -22.42 -6.69
C VAL A 416 -6.25 -23.01 -6.41
N ASP A 417 -6.06 -24.28 -6.78
CA ASP A 417 -4.74 -24.91 -6.84
C ASP A 417 -4.14 -24.72 -8.24
N ILE A 418 -3.35 -23.66 -8.39
CA ILE A 418 -2.72 -23.26 -9.66
C ILE A 418 -1.76 -24.35 -10.16
N ASP A 419 -1.12 -25.08 -9.26
CA ASP A 419 -0.11 -26.07 -9.63
C ASP A 419 -0.76 -27.39 -10.09
N ALA A 420 -2.02 -27.64 -9.70
CA ALA A 420 -2.84 -28.74 -10.20
C ALA A 420 -3.46 -28.49 -11.59
N VAL A 421 -3.51 -27.24 -12.08
CA VAL A 421 -4.05 -26.90 -13.41
C VAL A 421 -3.10 -27.39 -14.51
N LYS A 422 -3.56 -28.39 -15.29
CA LYS A 422 -2.77 -29.00 -16.38
C LYS A 422 -2.79 -28.21 -17.67
N ASP A 423 -3.89 -27.54 -17.98
CA ASP A 423 -4.00 -26.73 -19.19
C ASP A 423 -3.25 -25.40 -19.00
N GLU A 424 -2.19 -25.20 -19.79
CA GLU A 424 -1.34 -24.01 -19.68
C GLU A 424 -2.08 -22.71 -20.03
N THR A 425 -3.07 -22.77 -20.92
CA THR A 425 -3.88 -21.61 -21.30
C THR A 425 -4.75 -21.15 -20.12
N GLN A 426 -5.47 -22.10 -19.51
CA GLN A 426 -6.27 -21.87 -18.31
C GLN A 426 -5.40 -21.41 -17.14
N LYS A 427 -4.25 -22.05 -16.93
CA LYS A 427 -3.29 -21.66 -15.88
C LYS A 427 -2.82 -20.23 -16.06
N LYS A 428 -2.45 -19.84 -17.28
CA LYS A 428 -2.06 -18.47 -17.60
C LYS A 428 -3.19 -17.48 -17.35
N ALA A 429 -4.42 -17.78 -17.76
CA ALA A 429 -5.58 -16.93 -17.53
C ALA A 429 -5.87 -16.74 -16.03
N ILE A 430 -5.79 -17.81 -15.22
CA ILE A 430 -5.94 -17.74 -13.77
C ILE A 430 -4.84 -16.86 -13.16
N LEU A 431 -3.59 -17.01 -13.59
CA LEU A 431 -2.47 -16.22 -13.09
C LEU A 431 -2.62 -14.73 -13.44
N GLU A 432 -3.02 -14.40 -14.66
CA GLU A 432 -3.31 -13.03 -15.09
C GLU A 432 -4.45 -12.41 -14.28
N GLN A 433 -5.49 -13.20 -13.96
CA GLN A 433 -6.58 -12.78 -13.10
C GLN A 433 -6.09 -12.47 -11.67
N ILE A 434 -5.26 -13.33 -11.08
CA ILE A 434 -4.69 -13.14 -9.74
C ILE A 434 -3.78 -11.90 -9.68
N ASP A 435 -2.94 -11.71 -10.70
CA ASP A 435 -2.01 -10.58 -10.76
C ASP A 435 -2.74 -9.24 -10.92
N SER A 436 -3.83 -9.21 -11.70
CA SER A 436 -4.48 -7.96 -12.11
C SER A 436 -5.69 -7.57 -11.26
N PHE A 437 -6.43 -8.55 -10.73
CA PHE A 437 -7.72 -8.33 -10.06
C PHE A 437 -7.65 -8.47 -8.54
N GLY A 438 -6.43 -8.55 -7.99
CA GLY A 438 -6.18 -8.42 -6.56
C GLY A 438 -6.13 -9.75 -5.81
N GLN A 439 -5.41 -9.71 -4.68
CA GLN A 439 -5.24 -10.85 -3.78
C GLN A 439 -5.75 -10.44 -2.40
N THR A 440 -6.63 -11.22 -1.79
CA THR A 440 -7.13 -11.00 -0.43
C THR A 440 -6.03 -11.33 0.60
N PRO A 441 -5.83 -10.53 1.67
CA PRO A 441 -4.82 -10.83 2.68
C PRO A 441 -5.13 -12.18 3.35
N SER A 442 -4.13 -12.86 3.92
CA SER A 442 -4.42 -14.05 4.73
C SER A 442 -5.34 -13.67 5.91
N GLN A 443 -6.35 -14.50 6.17
CA GLN A 443 -7.21 -14.35 7.34
C GLN A 443 -6.38 -14.58 8.61
N LEU A 444 -6.48 -13.66 9.57
CA LEU A 444 -5.75 -13.63 10.84
C LEU A 444 -6.62 -13.89 12.06
N PHE A 445 -7.95 -13.69 11.94
CA PHE A 445 -8.89 -13.88 13.04
C PHE A 445 -10.14 -14.61 12.55
N PHE A 446 -10.62 -15.55 13.37
CA PHE A 446 -11.80 -16.38 13.08
C PHE A 446 -12.98 -16.10 14.03
N LYS A 447 -12.83 -15.09 14.89
CA LYS A 447 -13.84 -14.59 15.82
C LYS A 447 -13.89 -13.06 15.71
N PRO A 448 -14.96 -12.41 16.21
CA PRO A 448 -15.03 -10.95 16.27
C PRO A 448 -13.77 -10.36 16.91
N HIS A 449 -13.17 -9.39 16.22
CA HIS A 449 -11.98 -8.71 16.71
C HIS A 449 -12.31 -7.93 17.99
N PRO A 450 -11.46 -7.96 19.04
CA PRO A 450 -11.73 -7.21 20.26
C PRO A 450 -11.81 -5.71 19.98
N LYS A 451 -12.72 -5.00 20.67
CA LYS A 451 -12.81 -3.55 20.64
C LYS A 451 -11.58 -2.93 21.32
N ARG A 452 -11.13 -1.77 20.84
CA ARG A 452 -10.10 -0.99 21.52
C ARG A 452 -10.69 -0.32 22.76
N LEU A 453 -9.97 -0.35 23.88
CA LEU A 453 -10.42 0.31 25.10
C LEU A 453 -10.53 1.82 24.86
N THR A 454 -11.45 2.47 25.55
CA THR A 454 -11.54 3.93 25.61
C THR A 454 -10.26 4.51 26.24
N LYS A 455 -10.16 5.84 26.36
CA LYS A 455 -9.01 6.45 27.08
C LYS A 455 -9.14 6.33 28.60
N GLU A 456 -10.36 6.09 29.08
CA GLU A 456 -10.72 6.09 30.50
C GLU A 456 -10.58 4.69 31.12
N GLU A 457 -10.86 3.66 30.32
CA GLU A 457 -10.52 2.25 30.58
C GLU A 457 -9.03 1.96 30.37
#